data_AF-A0A9D2QGR7-F1
#
_entry.id   AF-A0A9D2QGR7-F1
#
_cell.length_a   1.000
_cell.length_b   1.000
_cell.length_c   1.000
_cell.angle_alpha   90.00
_cell.angle_beta   90.00
_cell.angle_gamma   90.00
#
_symmetry.space_group_name_H-M   'P 1'
#
loop_
_entity.id
_entity.type
_entity.pdbx_description
1 polymer ?
#
loop_
_entity_poly.entity_id
_entity_poly.type
_entity_poly.pdbx_seq_one_letter_code
_entity_poly.pdbx_strand_id
1 'polypeptide(L)'
;MRSWSSSATASSCRSITDALEEEINELEDAVFSRSGDFSIEDVYLQMREVLTIRHTLDPLTTVLTTLSSHDAQHLAYIRDVLDHQIQTSGRIDSYAQRLSTLIDAASARISMQQNTDMRKSRPGPV
;
A
#
# COMPACT_ATOMS: atom_id res chain seq x y z
N MET A 1 19.68 -8.53 -29.34
CA MET A 1 20.15 -7.51 -28.38
C MET A 1 19.05 -6.47 -28.12
N ARG A 2 17.86 -6.86 -27.63
CA ARG A 2 16.70 -5.96 -27.39
C ARG A 2 15.72 -6.55 -26.34
N SER A 3 16.21 -7.18 -25.27
CA SER A 3 15.34 -7.72 -24.20
C SER A 3 15.47 -7.00 -22.86
N TRP A 4 16.44 -6.09 -22.69
CA TRP A 4 16.77 -5.50 -21.39
C TRP A 4 15.87 -4.31 -20.99
N SER A 5 15.16 -3.67 -21.91
CA SER A 5 14.35 -2.49 -21.59
C SER A 5 12.96 -2.84 -21.04
N SER A 6 12.32 -3.92 -21.53
CA SER A 6 11.05 -4.45 -20.98
C SER A 6 11.24 -5.03 -19.58
N SER A 7 12.38 -5.70 -19.35
CA SER A 7 12.69 -6.25 -18.03
C SER A 7 12.98 -5.15 -17.00
N ALA A 8 13.60 -4.03 -17.38
CA ALA A 8 13.99 -2.99 -16.44
C ALA A 8 12.79 -2.25 -15.81
N THR A 9 11.77 -1.90 -16.61
CA THR A 9 10.55 -1.25 -16.09
C THR A 9 9.69 -2.24 -15.32
N ALA A 10 9.54 -3.47 -15.82
CA ALA A 10 8.84 -4.53 -15.11
C ALA A 10 9.53 -4.92 -13.78
N SER A 11 10.87 -4.92 -13.73
CA SER A 11 11.63 -5.13 -12.50
C SER A 11 11.46 -3.98 -11.51
N SER A 12 11.38 -2.74 -11.98
CA SER A 12 11.22 -1.57 -11.11
C SER A 12 9.82 -1.48 -10.48
N CYS A 13 8.74 -1.81 -11.21
CA CYS A 13 7.39 -1.83 -10.62
C CYS A 13 7.22 -2.98 -9.62
N ARG A 14 7.84 -4.13 -9.93
CA ARG A 14 7.82 -5.30 -9.04
C ARG A 14 8.59 -5.02 -7.75
N SER A 15 9.76 -4.39 -7.84
CA SER A 15 10.53 -4.03 -6.64
C SER A 15 9.81 -3.04 -5.74
N ILE A 16 9.07 -2.08 -6.30
CA ILE A 16 8.29 -1.12 -5.48
C ILE A 16 7.17 -1.83 -4.73
N THR A 17 6.43 -2.70 -5.40
CA THR A 17 5.30 -3.40 -4.76
C THR A 17 5.78 -4.43 -3.73
N ASP A 18 6.92 -5.08 -3.95
CA ASP A 18 7.51 -6.01 -2.99
C ASP A 18 8.03 -5.26 -1.74
N ALA A 19 8.65 -4.09 -1.91
CA ALA A 19 9.09 -3.25 -0.79
C ALA A 19 7.90 -2.75 0.05
N LEU A 20 6.84 -2.25 -0.59
CA LEU A 20 5.62 -1.83 0.10
C LEU A 20 4.97 -2.99 0.87
N GLU A 21 5.03 -4.21 0.31
CA GLU A 21 4.48 -5.39 0.98
C GLU A 21 5.24 -5.70 2.27
N GLU A 22 6.56 -5.65 2.23
CA GLU A 22 7.42 -5.85 3.41
C GLU A 22 7.14 -4.80 4.49
N GLU A 23 7.11 -3.51 4.12
CA GLU A 23 6.82 -2.41 5.05
C GLU A 23 5.42 -2.54 5.69
N ILE A 24 4.40 -2.91 4.90
CA ILE A 24 3.04 -3.11 5.43
C ILE A 24 3.00 -4.32 6.36
N ASN A 25 3.73 -5.40 6.07
CA ASN A 25 3.81 -6.56 6.95
C ASN A 25 4.46 -6.18 8.30
N GLU A 26 5.51 -5.36 8.29
CA GLU A 26 6.15 -4.86 9.51
C GLU A 26 5.17 -4.00 10.34
N LEU A 27 4.38 -3.14 9.68
CA LEU A 27 3.34 -2.36 10.35
C LEU A 27 2.23 -3.24 10.92
N GLU A 28 1.80 -4.28 10.19
CA GLU A 28 0.82 -5.25 10.68
C GLU A 28 1.34 -5.93 11.95
N ASP A 29 2.58 -6.42 11.94
CA ASP A 29 3.21 -7.06 13.09
C ASP A 29 3.33 -6.09 14.28
N ALA A 30 3.74 -4.84 14.04
CA ALA A 30 3.83 -3.81 15.07
C ALA A 30 2.46 -3.51 15.70
N VAL A 31 1.43 -3.31 14.88
CA VAL A 31 0.06 -3.07 15.33
C VAL A 31 -0.46 -4.28 16.10
N PHE A 32 -0.25 -5.52 15.66
CA PHE A 32 -0.76 -6.69 16.37
C PHE A 32 0.12 -7.16 17.53
N SER A 33 1.29 -6.55 17.72
CA SER A 33 2.20 -6.88 18.82
C SER A 33 1.54 -6.66 20.20
N ARG A 34 1.91 -7.52 21.15
CA ARG A 34 1.40 -7.47 22.54
C ARG A 34 2.07 -6.37 23.36
N SER A 35 3.21 -5.87 22.89
CA SER A 35 4.03 -4.83 23.53
C SER A 35 3.31 -3.48 23.60
N GLY A 36 2.37 -3.23 22.68
CA GLY A 36 1.56 -2.02 22.65
C GLY A 36 2.30 -0.76 22.20
N ASP A 37 3.58 -0.89 21.83
CA ASP A 37 4.42 0.20 21.36
C ASP A 37 4.31 0.27 19.83
N PHE A 38 3.26 0.93 19.35
CA PHE A 38 3.08 1.23 17.93
C PHE A 38 2.51 2.64 17.79
N SER A 39 2.92 3.35 16.74
CA SER A 39 2.40 4.67 16.40
C SER A 39 1.35 4.53 15.29
N ILE A 40 0.16 5.08 15.52
CA ILE A 40 -0.89 5.12 14.49
C ILE A 40 -0.50 6.08 13.36
N GLU A 41 0.35 7.07 13.66
CA GLU A 41 0.90 8.01 12.71
C GLU A 41 1.72 7.30 11.62
N ASP A 42 2.48 6.26 11.97
CA ASP A 42 3.24 5.46 10.99
C ASP A 42 2.32 4.78 9.97
N VAL A 43 1.18 4.25 10.41
CA VAL A 43 0.17 3.65 9.51
C VAL A 43 -0.44 4.71 8.57
N TYR A 44 -0.68 5.92 9.07
CA TYR A 44 -1.16 7.03 8.24
C TYR A 44 -0.11 7.54 7.24
N LEU A 45 1.17 7.54 7.63
CA LEU A 45 2.27 7.90 6.73
C LEU A 45 2.38 6.88 5.58
N GLN A 46 2.30 5.58 5.88
CA GLN A 46 2.31 4.55 4.85
C GLN A 46 1.08 4.67 3.93
N MET A 47 -0.10 4.94 4.49
CA MET A 47 -1.31 5.19 3.70
C MET A 47 -1.11 6.35 2.72
N ARG A 48 -0.50 7.45 3.17
CA ARG A 48 -0.22 8.61 2.32
C ARG A 48 0.75 8.24 1.18
N GLU A 49 1.79 7.47 1.47
CA GLU A 49 2.74 7.01 0.47
C GLU A 49 2.06 6.15 -0.60
N VAL A 50 1.30 5.14 -0.19
CA VAL A 50 0.54 4.24 -1.09
C VAL A 50 -0.40 5.05 -1.99
N LEU A 51 -1.13 6.02 -1.44
CA LEU A 51 -2.03 6.89 -2.22
C LEU A 51 -1.28 7.81 -3.19
N THR A 52 -0.08 8.27 -2.83
CA THR A 52 0.77 9.09 -3.69
C THR A 52 1.26 8.29 -4.89
N ILE A 53 1.67 7.05 -4.66
CA ILE A 53 2.09 6.14 -5.73
C ILE A 53 0.90 5.86 -6.65
N ARG A 54 -0.28 5.54 -6.11
CA ARG A 54 -1.50 5.33 -6.91
C ARG A 54 -1.79 6.52 -7.81
N HIS A 55 -1.80 7.73 -7.24
CA HIS A 55 -2.07 8.94 -8.01
C HIS A 55 -1.06 9.15 -9.16
N THR A 56 0.18 8.74 -8.96
CA THR A 56 1.24 8.83 -9.99
C THR A 56 1.04 7.79 -11.11
N LEU A 57 0.49 6.61 -10.78
CA LEU A 57 0.30 5.50 -11.70
C LEU A 57 -0.99 5.59 -12.53
N ASP A 58 -2.06 6.18 -12.00
CA ASP A 58 -3.34 6.36 -12.68
C ASP A 58 -3.23 7.02 -14.08
N PRO A 59 -2.51 8.16 -14.25
CA PRO A 59 -2.36 8.77 -15.57
C PRO A 59 -1.55 7.88 -16.52
N LEU A 60 -0.60 7.10 -16.01
CA LEU A 60 0.21 6.21 -16.84
C LEU A 60 -0.62 5.08 -17.45
N THR A 61 -1.54 4.49 -16.68
CA THR A 61 -2.49 3.47 -17.18
C THR A 61 -3.36 4.03 -18.30
N THR A 62 -3.83 5.27 -18.16
CA THR A 62 -4.63 5.95 -19.19
C THR A 62 -3.82 6.14 -20.47
N VAL A 63 -2.60 6.65 -20.36
CA VAL A 63 -1.70 6.88 -21.50
C VAL A 63 -1.37 5.58 -22.22
N LEU A 64 -1.01 4.51 -21.49
CA LEU A 64 -0.69 3.20 -22.07
C LEU A 64 -1.90 2.58 -22.78
N THR A 65 -3.10 2.73 -22.23
CA THR A 65 -4.34 2.27 -22.86
C THR A 65 -4.58 3.00 -24.18
N THR A 66 -4.44 4.33 -24.20
CA THR A 66 -4.57 5.13 -25.43
C THR A 66 -3.52 4.74 -26.46
N LEU A 67 -2.25 4.59 -26.07
CA LEU A 67 -1.17 4.20 -26.98
C LEU A 67 -1.37 2.81 -27.57
N SER A 68 -1.86 1.86 -26.78
CA SER A 68 -2.17 0.49 -27.25
C SER A 68 -3.25 0.44 -28.33
N SER A 69 -4.02 1.52 -28.49
CA SER A 69 -5.07 1.62 -29.52
C SER A 69 -4.57 2.25 -30.83
N HIS A 70 -3.39 2.89 -30.84
CA HIS A 70 -2.92 3.70 -31.97
C HIS A 70 -1.59 3.22 -32.58
N ASP A 71 -0.70 2.58 -31.81
CA ASP A 71 0.61 2.14 -32.31
C ASP A 71 0.65 0.64 -32.61
N ALA A 72 0.28 0.29 -33.85
CA ALA A 72 0.30 -1.08 -34.36
C ALA A 72 1.70 -1.73 -34.35
N GLN A 73 2.76 -0.92 -34.44
CA GLN A 73 4.13 -1.41 -34.60
C GLN A 73 4.72 -1.93 -33.28
N HIS A 74 4.28 -1.38 -32.14
CA HIS A 74 4.79 -1.75 -30.81
C HIS A 74 3.73 -2.36 -29.89
N LEU A 75 2.57 -2.77 -30.42
CA LEU A 75 1.43 -3.29 -29.62
C LEU A 75 1.81 -4.34 -28.58
N ALA A 76 2.67 -5.30 -28.94
CA ALA A 76 3.06 -6.38 -28.04
C ALA A 76 3.82 -5.84 -26.80
N TYR A 77 4.74 -4.90 -27.01
CA TYR A 77 5.48 -4.25 -25.93
C TYR A 77 4.57 -3.36 -25.09
N ILE A 78 3.71 -2.56 -25.74
CA ILE A 78 2.78 -1.66 -25.03
C ILE A 78 1.79 -2.45 -24.18
N ARG A 79 1.28 -3.59 -24.68
CA ARG A 79 0.40 -4.49 -23.92
C ARG A 79 1.12 -5.12 -22.74
N ASP A 80 2.35 -5.60 -22.92
CA ASP A 80 3.15 -6.15 -21.82
C ASP A 80 3.35 -5.12 -20.70
N VAL A 81 3.69 -3.87 -21.04
CA VAL A 81 3.83 -2.79 -20.06
C VAL A 81 2.49 -2.45 -19.40
N LEU A 82 1.40 -2.41 -20.17
CA LEU A 82 0.05 -2.15 -19.66
C LEU A 82 -0.41 -3.25 -18.70
N ASP A 83 -0.18 -4.52 -19.02
CA ASP A 83 -0.53 -5.65 -18.17
C ASP A 83 0.22 -5.62 -16.84
N HIS A 84 1.51 -5.26 -16.88
CA HIS A 84 2.31 -5.07 -15.66
C HIS A 84 1.82 -3.87 -14.83
N GLN A 85 1.46 -2.78 -15.49
CA GLN A 85 0.91 -1.60 -14.83
C GLN A 85 -0.41 -1.93 -14.12
N ILE A 86 -1.32 -2.64 -14.78
CA ILE A 86 -2.62 -3.05 -14.21
C ILE A 86 -2.40 -3.95 -12.98
N GLN A 87 -1.48 -4.92 -13.06
CA GLN A 87 -1.12 -5.76 -11.92
C GLN A 87 -0.57 -4.94 -10.74
N THR A 88 0.30 -3.97 -11.04
CA THR A 88 0.91 -3.08 -10.03
C THR A 88 -0.15 -2.22 -9.34
N SER A 89 -1.05 -1.59 -10.11
CA SER A 89 -2.18 -0.83 -9.58
C SER A 89 -3.08 -1.68 -8.69
N GLY A 90 -3.39 -2.92 -9.11
CA GLY A 90 -4.18 -3.85 -8.31
C GLY A 90 -3.54 -4.20 -6.96
N ARG A 91 -2.22 -4.39 -6.90
CA ARG A 91 -1.48 -4.60 -5.63
C ARG A 91 -1.58 -3.36 -4.73
N ILE A 92 -1.38 -2.18 -5.28
CA ILE A 92 -1.45 -0.90 -4.54
C ILE A 92 -2.84 -0.67 -3.94
N ASP A 93 -3.91 -0.97 -4.70
CA ASP A 93 -5.27 -0.88 -4.16
C ASP A 93 -5.51 -1.88 -3.02
N SER A 94 -4.95 -3.10 -3.12
CA SER A 94 -4.98 -4.08 -2.03
C SER A 94 -4.23 -3.58 -0.79
N TYR A 95 -3.07 -2.96 -0.96
CA TYR A 95 -2.29 -2.35 0.13
C TYR A 95 -3.05 -1.20 0.82
N ALA A 96 -3.69 -0.32 0.04
CA ALA A 96 -4.53 0.74 0.61
C ALA A 96 -5.67 0.16 1.46
N GLN A 97 -6.31 -0.92 1.01
CA GLN A 97 -7.38 -1.58 1.76
C GLN A 97 -6.86 -2.25 3.05
N ARG A 98 -5.68 -2.87 3.01
CA ARG A 98 -5.03 -3.44 4.20
C ARG A 98 -4.72 -2.36 5.23
N LEU A 99 -4.11 -1.26 4.81
CA LEU A 99 -3.80 -0.12 5.68
C LEU A 99 -5.06 0.52 6.28
N SER A 100 -6.16 0.62 5.51
CA SER A 100 -7.45 1.10 6.04
C SER A 100 -7.95 0.19 7.16
N THR A 101 -7.85 -1.13 6.97
CA THR A 101 -8.25 -2.12 7.97
C THR A 101 -7.37 -2.03 9.23
N LEU A 102 -6.06 -1.78 9.05
CA LEU A 102 -5.13 -1.57 10.14
C LEU A 102 -5.45 -0.31 10.95
N ILE A 103 -5.82 0.79 10.31
CA ILE A 103 -6.24 2.03 10.97
C ILE A 103 -7.46 1.77 11.86
N ASP A 104 -8.45 1.05 11.36
CA ASP A 104 -9.65 0.69 12.12
C ASP A 104 -9.30 -0.18 13.34
N ALA A 105 -8.47 -1.20 13.14
CA ALA A 105 -8.01 -2.10 14.21
C ALA A 105 -7.20 -1.36 15.28
N ALA A 106 -6.27 -0.49 14.86
CA ALA A 106 -5.47 0.35 15.75
C ALA A 106 -6.35 1.29 16.58
N SER A 107 -7.31 1.96 15.95
CA SER A 107 -8.25 2.87 16.61
C SER A 107 -9.12 2.17 17.65
N ALA A 108 -9.59 0.96 17.33
CA ALA A 108 -10.34 0.12 18.27
C ALA A 108 -9.49 -0.28 19.48
N ARG A 109 -8.21 -0.66 19.26
CA ARG A 109 -7.29 -1.01 20.35
C ARG A 109 -6.99 0.16 21.27
N ILE A 110 -6.70 1.34 20.72
CA ILE A 110 -6.48 2.57 21.51
C ILE A 110 -7.71 2.87 22.37
N SER A 111 -8.91 2.77 21.80
CA SER A 111 -10.17 2.98 22.53
C SER A 111 -10.37 1.98 23.68
N MET A 112 -10.02 0.70 23.48
CA MET A 112 -10.07 -0.33 24.54
C MET A 112 -9.05 -0.07 25.65
N GLN A 113 -7.84 0.36 25.29
CA GLN A 113 -6.79 0.71 26.24
C GLN A 113 -7.22 1.88 27.13
N GLN A 114 -7.73 2.96 26.53
CA GLN A 114 -8.27 4.12 27.24
C GLN A 114 -9.41 3.74 28.21
N ASN A 115 -10.34 2.88 27.79
CA ASN A 115 -11.41 2.39 28.66
C ASN A 115 -10.88 1.57 29.85
N THR A 116 -9.82 0.79 29.64
CA THR A 116 -9.21 -0.03 30.69
C THR A 116 -8.47 0.86 31.70
N ASP A 117 -7.75 1.88 31.23
CA ASP A 117 -7.04 2.84 32.06
C ASP A 117 -7.99 3.69 32.91
N MET A 118 -9.12 4.12 32.34
CA MET A 118 -10.21 4.82 33.05
C MET A 118 -10.81 3.99 34.20
N ARG A 119 -10.98 2.67 34.01
CA ARG A 119 -11.48 1.78 35.07
C ARG A 119 -10.46 1.59 36.19
N LYS A 120 -9.17 1.59 35.85
CA LYS A 120 -8.07 1.40 36.80
C LYS A 120 -7.76 2.66 37.62
N SER A 121 -7.99 3.85 37.06
CA SER A 121 -7.71 5.14 37.71
C SER A 121 -8.86 5.67 38.57
N ARG A 122 -10.03 5.03 38.58
CA ARG A 122 -11.17 5.43 39.43
C ARG A 122 -10.83 5.17 40.91
N PRO A 123 -10.73 6.21 41.76
CA PRO A 123 -10.52 6.00 43.19
C PRO A 123 -11.78 5.36 43.81
N GLY A 124 -11.58 4.38 44.69
CA GLY A 124 -12.65 3.84 45.53
C GLY A 124 -13.23 4.92 46.44
N PRO A 125 -14.49 4.77 46.90
CA PRO A 125 -15.08 5.76 47.81
C PRO A 125 -14.24 5.85 49.09
N VAL A 126 -13.88 7.09 49.45
CA VAL A 126 -13.20 7.48 50.69
C VAL A 126 -14.03 7.14 51.93
#